data_AF-A0A1D2RBG9-F1
#
_entry.id   AF-A0A1D2RBG9-F1
#
_cell.length_a   1.000
_cell.length_b   1.000
_cell.length_c   1.000
_cell.angle_alpha   90.00
_cell.angle_beta   90.00
_cell.angle_gamma   90.00
#
_symmetry.space_group_name_H-M   'P 1'
#
loop_
_entity.id
_entity.type
_entity.pdbx_description
1 polymer ?
#
loop_
_entity_poly.entity_id
_entity_poly.type
_entity_poly.pdbx_seq_one_letter_code
_entity_poly.pdbx_strand_id
1 'polypeptide(L)'
;MDEGEIRVIISEKVIEELRRYFITYYTKDAWSAVLRHITSVAEVIDREEIINELEKWRGKIKDKDLEHLATVKYLGLKYLIAYDYHFEDFEEYMTPKQFINEQGLDASETEY
;
A
#
# COMPACT_ATOMS: atom_id res chain seq x y z
N MET A 1 -5.44 5.20 -22.24
CA MET A 1 -4.69 4.26 -21.41
C MET A 1 -3.26 4.43 -21.86
N ASP A 2 -2.45 5.13 -21.08
CA ASP A 2 -1.04 5.29 -21.41
C ASP A 2 -0.33 3.97 -21.08
N GLU A 3 0.12 3.28 -22.13
CA GLU A 3 0.82 2.01 -22.03
C GLU A 3 2.16 2.22 -21.31
N GLY A 4 2.23 1.80 -20.03
CA GLY A 4 3.47 1.70 -19.27
C GLY A 4 3.59 2.55 -18.01
N GLU A 5 2.58 3.35 -17.63
CA GLU A 5 2.66 4.17 -16.43
C GLU A 5 2.26 3.38 -15.16
N ILE A 6 3.18 3.27 -14.20
CA ILE A 6 2.90 2.66 -12.89
C ILE A 6 2.16 3.66 -12.02
N ARG A 7 0.92 3.34 -11.66
CA ARG A 7 0.14 4.09 -10.68
C ARG A 7 0.29 3.45 -9.31
N VAL A 8 0.73 4.24 -8.34
CA VAL A 8 0.85 3.80 -6.95
C VAL A 8 -0.36 4.29 -6.17
N ILE A 9 -1.00 3.37 -5.46
CA ILE A 9 -2.17 3.64 -4.64
C ILE A 9 -1.88 3.13 -3.23
N ILE A 10 -2.16 3.95 -2.22
CA ILE A 10 -2.05 3.59 -0.81
C ILE A 10 -3.35 3.91 -0.08
N SER A 11 -3.63 3.19 1.00
CA SER A 11 -4.78 3.51 1.85
C SER A 11 -4.43 4.60 2.87
N GLU A 12 -5.44 5.33 3.35
CA GLU A 12 -5.31 6.34 4.41
C GLU A 12 -4.54 5.82 5.63
N LYS A 13 -4.74 4.56 6.01
CA LYS A 13 -4.00 3.92 7.11
C LYS A 13 -2.48 3.96 6.95
N VAL A 14 -1.94 3.86 5.73
CA VAL A 14 -0.49 3.99 5.50
C VAL A 14 -0.01 5.39 5.91
N ILE A 15 -0.78 6.42 5.57
CA ILE A 15 -0.51 7.81 5.98
C ILE A 15 -0.57 7.95 7.49
N GLU A 16 -1.56 7.34 8.16
CA GLU A 16 -1.68 7.38 9.62
C GLU A 16 -0.50 6.71 10.34
N GLU A 17 -0.06 5.56 9.85
CA GLU A 17 1.05 4.79 10.42
C GLU A 17 2.39 5.53 10.24
N LEU A 18 2.65 6.07 9.05
CA LEU A 18 3.81 6.89 8.80
C LEU A 18 3.78 8.16 9.64
N ARG A 19 2.64 8.86 9.70
CA ARG A 19 2.49 10.05 10.54
C ARG A 19 2.82 9.75 11.99
N ARG A 20 2.30 8.64 12.52
CA ARG A 20 2.57 8.19 13.89
C ARG A 20 4.05 7.94 14.10
N TYR A 21 4.69 7.17 13.22
CA TYR A 21 6.12 6.89 13.27
C TYR A 21 6.97 8.17 13.25
N PHE A 22 6.73 9.07 12.29
CA PHE A 22 7.51 10.30 12.15
C PHE A 22 7.28 11.29 13.30
N ILE A 23 6.06 11.39 13.83
CA ILE A 23 5.79 12.23 15.01
C ILE A 23 6.43 11.64 16.28
N THR A 24 6.46 10.31 16.42
CA THR A 24 7.03 9.65 17.60
C THR A 24 8.56 9.68 17.62
N TYR A 25 9.21 9.44 16.47
CA TYR A 25 10.66 9.23 16.41
C TYR A 25 11.44 10.38 15.76
N TYR A 26 10.76 11.32 15.12
CA TYR A 26 11.37 12.43 14.37
C TYR A 26 10.65 13.75 14.67
N THR A 27 10.51 14.62 13.66
CA THR A 27 9.92 15.95 13.78
C THR A 27 8.69 16.11 12.89
N LYS A 28 7.85 17.10 13.20
CA LYS A 28 6.72 17.50 12.35
C LYS A 28 7.18 17.96 10.95
N ASP A 29 8.38 18.54 10.84
CA ASP A 29 8.94 18.97 9.56
C ASP A 29 9.34 17.76 8.71
N ALA A 30 9.92 16.72 9.33
CA ALA A 30 10.21 15.45 8.66
C ALA A 30 8.93 14.80 8.15
N TRP A 31 7.87 14.75 8.97
CA TRP A 31 6.55 14.28 8.53
C TRP A 31 6.03 15.10 7.35
N SER A 32 6.13 16.42 7.40
CA SER A 32 5.63 17.31 6.34
C SER A 32 6.38 17.11 5.01
N ALA A 33 7.67 16.80 5.06
CA ALA A 33 8.47 16.46 3.90
C ALA A 33 8.08 15.11 3.30
N VAL A 34 7.91 14.09 4.15
CA VAL A 34 7.52 12.74 3.75
C VAL A 34 6.12 12.73 3.15
N LEU A 35 5.14 13.35 3.82
CA LEU A 35 3.76 13.46 3.34
C LEU A 35 3.72 14.07 1.94
N ARG A 36 4.42 15.20 1.74
CA ARG A 36 4.50 15.87 0.43
C ARG A 36 5.11 14.99 -0.65
N HIS A 37 6.14 14.21 -0.31
CA HIS A 37 6.73 13.28 -1.27
C HIS A 37 5.75 12.16 -1.63
N ILE A 38 5.14 11.52 -0.64
CA ILE A 38 4.19 10.42 -0.86
C ILE A 38 3.01 10.88 -1.71
N THR A 39 2.37 12.00 -1.36
CA THR A 39 1.22 12.51 -2.13
C THR A 39 1.59 13.06 -3.51
N SER A 40 2.89 13.17 -3.83
CA SER A 40 3.36 13.51 -5.19
C SER A 40 3.54 12.30 -6.10
N VAL A 41 3.64 11.09 -5.53
CA VAL A 41 3.91 9.85 -6.29
C VAL A 41 2.83 8.78 -6.12
N ALA A 42 1.96 8.92 -5.11
CA ALA A 42 0.92 7.97 -4.80
C ALA A 42 -0.43 8.68 -4.60
N GLU A 43 -1.48 8.03 -5.10
CA GLU A 43 -2.86 8.35 -4.79
C GLU A 43 -3.23 7.74 -3.43
N VAL A 44 -3.89 8.53 -2.57
CA VAL A 44 -4.34 8.09 -1.26
C VAL A 44 -5.84 7.87 -1.33
N ILE A 45 -6.29 6.69 -0.93
CA ILE A 45 -7.71 6.34 -0.87
C ILE A 45 -8.21 6.52 0.55
N ASP A 46 -9.24 7.34 0.71
CA ASP A 46 -9.83 7.61 2.01
C ASP A 46 -10.58 6.37 2.51
N ARG A 47 -10.51 6.12 3.82
CA ARG A 47 -11.15 4.96 4.43
C ARG A 47 -12.66 4.96 4.22
N GLU A 48 -13.26 6.14 4.13
CA GLU A 48 -14.69 6.31 3.89
C GLU A 48 -15.12 5.77 2.51
N GLU A 49 -14.27 5.85 1.49
CA GLU A 49 -14.55 5.36 0.13
C GLU A 49 -14.68 3.84 0.09
N ILE A 50 -13.95 3.14 0.96
CA ILE A 50 -13.85 1.67 0.99
C ILE A 50 -14.67 1.03 2.12
N ILE A 51 -15.50 1.79 2.83
CA ILE A 51 -16.19 1.32 4.04
C ILE A 51 -17.03 0.06 3.82
N ASN A 52 -17.70 -0.05 2.68
CA ASN A 52 -18.51 -1.22 2.33
C ASN A 52 -17.63 -2.46 2.09
N GLU A 53 -16.45 -2.28 1.47
CA GLU A 53 -15.52 -3.38 1.21
C GLU A 53 -14.83 -3.81 2.53
N LEU A 54 -14.54 -2.88 3.43
CA LEU A 54 -14.06 -3.19 4.78
C LEU A 54 -15.02 -4.12 5.53
N GLU A 55 -16.33 -3.86 5.49
CA GLU A 55 -17.31 -4.73 6.15
C GLU A 55 -17.38 -6.13 5.52
N LYS A 56 -17.29 -6.23 4.20
CA LYS A 56 -17.33 -7.50 3.45
C LYS A 56 -16.14 -8.43 3.73
N TRP A 57 -14.99 -7.85 4.06
CA TRP A 57 -13.76 -8.59 4.38
C TRP A 57 -13.46 -8.71 5.88
N ARG A 58 -14.23 -8.03 6.73
CA ARG A 58 -14.06 -8.08 8.19
C ARG A 58 -14.11 -9.54 8.68
N GLY A 59 -13.13 -9.91 9.50
CA GLY A 59 -13.02 -11.27 10.06
C GLY A 59 -12.47 -12.34 9.11
N LYS A 60 -12.28 -12.02 7.81
CA LYS A 60 -11.59 -12.90 6.85
C LYS A 60 -10.08 -12.67 6.81
N ILE A 61 -9.64 -11.51 7.27
CA ILE A 61 -8.24 -11.13 7.45
C ILE A 61 -8.12 -10.34 8.76
N LYS A 62 -6.91 -10.25 9.32
CA LYS A 62 -6.64 -9.45 10.52
C LYS A 62 -7.03 -7.99 10.27
N ASP A 63 -7.61 -7.35 11.28
CA ASP A 63 -8.03 -5.93 11.20
C ASP A 63 -6.87 -4.99 10.82
N LYS A 64 -5.62 -5.34 11.16
CA LYS A 64 -4.45 -4.56 10.75
C LYS A 64 -4.24 -4.56 9.23
N ASP A 65 -4.55 -5.66 8.56
CA ASP A 65 -4.30 -5.90 7.13
C ASP A 65 -5.55 -5.65 6.27
N LEU A 66 -6.72 -5.59 6.92
CA LEU A 66 -8.04 -5.45 6.30
C LEU A 66 -8.15 -4.26 5.34
N GLU A 67 -7.60 -3.11 5.71
CA GLU A 67 -7.75 -1.90 4.90
C GLU A 67 -7.00 -2.00 3.58
N HIS A 68 -5.78 -2.56 3.59
CA HIS A 68 -4.99 -2.74 2.38
C HIS A 68 -5.66 -3.70 1.39
N LEU A 69 -6.19 -4.81 1.90
CA LEU A 69 -6.95 -5.75 1.07
C LEU A 69 -8.24 -5.11 0.53
N ALA A 70 -8.98 -4.39 1.38
CA ALA A 70 -10.21 -3.72 0.96
C ALA A 70 -9.97 -2.68 -0.13
N THR A 71 -8.89 -1.90 -0.05
CA THR A 71 -8.49 -0.97 -1.12
C THR A 71 -8.24 -1.69 -2.44
N VAL A 72 -7.48 -2.80 -2.41
CA VAL A 72 -7.19 -3.61 -3.61
C VAL A 72 -8.47 -4.15 -4.24
N LYS A 73 -9.38 -4.72 -3.42
CA LYS A 73 -10.64 -5.29 -3.89
C LYS A 73 -11.63 -4.24 -4.38
N TYR A 74 -11.71 -3.09 -3.70
CA TYR A 74 -12.59 -1.98 -4.10
C TYR A 74 -12.22 -1.41 -5.46
N LEU A 75 -10.93 -1.21 -5.72
CA LEU A 75 -10.44 -0.63 -6.96
C LEU A 75 -10.15 -1.66 -8.07
N GLY A 76 -10.26 -2.96 -7.77
CA GLY A 76 -9.90 -4.02 -8.70
C GLY A 76 -8.43 -3.98 -9.11
N LEU A 77 -7.53 -3.67 -8.17
CA LEU A 77 -6.10 -3.58 -8.45
C LEU A 77 -5.53 -4.96 -8.74
N LYS A 78 -4.61 -5.03 -9.70
CA LYS A 78 -3.94 -6.27 -10.07
C LYS A 78 -2.95 -6.75 -9.01
N TYR A 79 -2.37 -5.82 -8.24
CA TYR A 79 -1.26 -6.11 -7.34
C TYR A 79 -1.50 -5.50 -5.95
N LEU A 80 -1.26 -6.32 -4.92
CA LEU A 80 -1.09 -5.93 -3.53
C LEU A 80 0.39 -6.11 -3.20
N ILE A 81 1.15 -5.01 -3.22
CA ILE A 81 2.60 -5.05 -3.04
C ILE A 81 2.94 -4.85 -1.56
N ALA A 82 3.44 -5.90 -0.90
CA ALA A 82 3.82 -5.84 0.51
C ALA A 82 4.94 -6.83 0.84
N TYR A 83 5.66 -6.59 1.94
CA TYR A 83 6.57 -7.59 2.53
C TYR A 83 5.87 -8.52 3.53
N ASP A 84 4.62 -8.23 3.90
CA ASP A 84 3.89 -8.99 4.91
C ASP A 84 3.28 -10.26 4.30
N TYR A 85 3.76 -11.43 4.72
CA TYR A 85 3.26 -12.73 4.30
C TYR A 85 1.80 -13.00 4.70
N HIS A 86 1.18 -12.19 5.56
CA HIS A 86 -0.26 -12.32 5.87
C HIS A 86 -1.18 -12.18 4.64
N PHE A 87 -0.65 -11.70 3.51
CA PHE A 87 -1.39 -11.60 2.26
C PHE A 87 -1.17 -12.79 1.30
N GLU A 88 -0.39 -13.81 1.68
CA GLU A 88 0.01 -14.91 0.78
C GLU A 88 -1.16 -15.71 0.17
N ASP A 89 -2.29 -15.76 0.86
CA ASP A 89 -3.50 -16.44 0.39
C ASP A 89 -4.30 -15.64 -0.65
N PHE A 90 -3.89 -14.40 -0.97
CA PHE A 90 -4.58 -13.54 -1.95
C PHE A 90 -3.83 -13.51 -3.28
N GLU A 91 -4.58 -13.70 -4.37
CA GLU A 91 -4.02 -13.75 -5.73
C GLU A 91 -3.30 -12.48 -6.16
N GLU A 92 -3.69 -11.32 -5.61
CA GLU A 92 -3.03 -10.04 -5.90
C GLU A 92 -1.68 -9.89 -5.20
N TYR A 93 -1.39 -10.69 -4.18
CA TYR A 93 -0.21 -10.49 -3.35
C TYR A 93 1.08 -10.71 -4.13
N MET A 94 2.00 -9.75 -3.94
CA MET A 94 3.32 -9.79 -4.51
C MET A 94 4.31 -9.06 -3.61
N THR A 95 5.52 -9.60 -3.48
CA THR A 95 6.62 -8.85 -2.84
C THR A 95 7.14 -7.77 -3.78
N PRO A 96 7.71 -6.66 -3.26
CA PRO A 96 8.35 -5.64 -4.11
C PRO A 96 9.37 -6.20 -5.10
N LYS A 97 10.19 -7.18 -4.67
CA LYS A 97 11.18 -7.85 -5.53
C LYS A 97 10.52 -8.61 -6.68
N GLN A 98 9.45 -9.37 -6.40
CA GLN A 98 8.70 -10.07 -7.44
C GLN A 98 8.07 -9.09 -8.43
N PHE A 99 7.51 -7.97 -7.94
CA PHE A 99 6.92 -6.95 -8.80
C PHE A 99 7.94 -6.35 -9.77
N ILE A 100 9.12 -5.95 -9.26
CA ILE A 100 10.20 -5.38 -10.09
C ILE A 100 10.64 -6.39 -11.18
N ASN A 101 10.83 -7.67 -10.80
CA ASN A 101 11.19 -8.72 -11.75
C ASN A 101 10.10 -8.95 -12.80
N GLU A 102 8.81 -8.91 -12.43
CA GLU A 102 7.68 -9.04 -13.37
C GLU A 102 7.61 -7.87 -14.35
N GLN A 103 8.04 -6.67 -13.95
CA GLN A 103 8.18 -5.52 -14.84
C GLN A 103 9.40 -5.62 -15.78
N GLY A 104 10.21 -6.67 -15.68
CA GLY A 104 11.46 -6.81 -16.44
C GLY A 104 12.52 -5.77 -16.04
N LEU A 105 12.41 -5.22 -14.84
CA LEU A 105 13.36 -4.28 -14.27
C LEU A 105 14.38 -5.07 -13.42
N ASP A 106 15.63 -4.60 -13.39
CA ASP A 106 16.65 -5.21 -12.52
C ASP A 106 16.38 -4.81 -11.06
N ALA A 107 15.92 -5.77 -10.26
CA ALA A 107 15.87 -5.61 -8.81
C ALA A 107 17.30 -5.59 -8.25
N SER A 108 17.62 -4.58 -7.45
CA SER A 108 18.89 -4.59 -6.69
C SER A 108 18.92 -5.80 -5.75
N GLU A 109 20.05 -6.50 -5.69
CA GLU A 109 20.27 -7.51 -4.65
C GLU A 109 20.35 -6.82 -3.29
N THR A 110 19.27 -6.88 -2.52
CA THR A 110 19.26 -6.47 -1.10
C THR A 110 18.90 -7.66 -0.23
N GLU A 111 19.59 -7.82 0.91
CA GLU A 111 19.42 -8.92 1.88
C GLU A 111 18.14 -8.81 2.74
N TYR A 112 17.05 -8.26 2.21
CA TYR A 112 15.78 -8.10 2.94
C TYR A 112 14.67 -8.93 2.32
#